data_AF-A0A239AKR4-F1
#
_entry.id   AF-A0A239AKR4-F1
#
_cell.length_a   1.000
_cell.length_b   1.000
_cell.length_c   1.000
_cell.angle_alpha   90.00
_cell.angle_beta   90.00
_cell.angle_gamma   90.00
#
_symmetry.space_group_name_H-M   'P 1'
#
loop_
_entity.id
_entity.type
_entity.pdbx_description
1 polymer ?
#
loop_
_entity_poly.entity_id
_entity_poly.type
_entity_poly.pdbx_seq_one_letter_code
_entity_poly.pdbx_strand_id
1 'polypeptide(L)'
;MHTEGTGLEPADWPERPRSRPPVEWDPDLDRDQRDELSGFAVASLVFGLIGGLLFSLVFGVAALVKIKQTGQRGKGLAVAGLVLTGVWLVVIALVYGVNRYVAHRAQDMVSLQIGQCFDPPAADGDDAFVPGPITTLPCTQPHRAEMAGWLSFAERPGGDVGGYPGAAALVQRAETGCPLLTRNHVLDPLSLPPDVHPRWYVPRDSEWVRGSHDITCLLVADRSPLSRPLRENAAVVNADQLRFLLAIRDCAELTTRIDALRAGGPSADLGKATKEIALSWSNMELELRVGPWPSAAQPAMDQLIADVAAARPLWQEAAAATGDDDLRDRVQRARQLGSPEHILAARRALRLSTTQGEPLPGS
;
A
#
# COMPACT_ATOMS: atom_id res chain seq x y z
N MET A 1 -36.50 83.48 -62.82
CA MET A 1 -37.20 83.23 -61.54
C MET A 1 -36.35 82.22 -60.79
N HIS A 2 -35.42 82.58 -59.89
CA HIS A 2 -35.60 83.22 -58.55
C HIS A 2 -36.69 82.46 -57.76
N THR A 3 -36.47 81.84 -56.60
CA THR A 3 -35.67 82.12 -55.37
C THR A 3 -35.49 80.81 -54.56
N GLU A 4 -34.29 80.43 -54.10
CA GLU A 4 -33.70 80.56 -52.72
C GLU A 4 -34.16 79.57 -51.62
N GLY A 5 -33.16 79.07 -50.86
CA GLY A 5 -33.28 78.33 -49.58
C GLY A 5 -32.66 76.93 -49.64
N THR A 6 -31.43 76.70 -49.17
CA THR A 6 -31.15 76.40 -47.75
C THR A 6 -29.64 76.53 -47.46
N GLY A 7 -29.32 77.13 -46.32
CA GLY A 7 -27.96 77.47 -45.91
C GLY A 7 -27.15 76.33 -45.33
N LEU A 8 -25.83 76.53 -45.30
CA LEU A 8 -24.85 75.79 -44.50
C LEU A 8 -23.73 76.77 -44.07
N GLU A 9 -23.41 76.71 -42.78
CA GLU A 9 -22.40 77.45 -42.01
C GLU A 9 -20.96 77.30 -42.57
N PRO A 10 -20.08 78.32 -42.46
CA PRO A 10 -18.67 78.20 -42.82
C PRO A 10 -17.84 77.51 -41.72
N ALA A 11 -17.07 76.49 -42.11
CA ALA A 11 -16.14 75.76 -41.26
C ALA A 11 -14.88 76.59 -40.93
N ASP A 12 -14.57 76.67 -39.63
CA ASP A 12 -13.40 77.34 -39.05
C ASP A 12 -12.20 76.37 -39.05
N TRP A 13 -11.12 76.74 -39.74
CA TRP A 13 -9.88 75.95 -39.81
C TRP A 13 -8.77 76.62 -38.97
N PRO A 14 -8.26 75.97 -37.92
CA PRO A 14 -7.23 76.58 -37.07
C PRO A 14 -5.86 76.69 -37.77
N GLU A 15 -5.21 77.82 -37.49
CA GLU A 15 -3.92 78.27 -38.01
C GLU A 15 -2.74 77.31 -37.77
N ARG A 16 -1.78 77.30 -38.70
CA ARG A 16 -0.56 76.48 -38.62
C ARG A 16 0.45 77.10 -37.62
N PRO A 17 0.97 76.36 -36.62
CA PRO A 17 1.97 76.90 -35.71
C PRO A 17 3.34 77.11 -36.39
N ARG A 18 3.96 78.24 -36.08
CA ARG A 18 5.27 78.71 -36.57
C ARG A 18 6.40 77.74 -36.15
N SER A 19 7.34 77.50 -37.06
CA SER A 19 8.56 76.71 -36.83
C SER A 19 9.46 77.35 -35.75
N ARG A 20 9.97 76.52 -34.84
CA ARG A 20 11.03 76.91 -33.87
C ARG A 20 12.41 76.86 -34.54
N PRO A 21 13.39 77.68 -34.12
CA PRO A 21 14.76 77.62 -34.63
C PRO A 21 15.46 76.30 -34.22
N PRO A 22 16.55 75.91 -34.91
CA PRO A 22 17.24 74.64 -34.65
C PRO A 22 17.88 74.65 -33.25
N VAL A 23 17.73 73.53 -32.54
CA VAL A 23 18.43 73.27 -31.27
C VAL A 23 19.86 72.86 -31.58
N GLU A 24 20.83 73.60 -31.06
CA GLU A 24 22.26 73.28 -31.09
C GLU A 24 22.53 72.09 -30.15
N TRP A 25 23.24 71.08 -30.64
CA TRP A 25 23.46 69.81 -29.94
C TRP A 25 24.57 69.96 -28.89
N ASP A 26 24.23 69.76 -27.61
CA ASP A 26 25.17 69.70 -26.48
C ASP A 26 25.51 68.22 -26.17
N PRO A 27 26.78 67.78 -26.31
CA PRO A 27 27.19 66.38 -26.14
C PRO A 27 27.07 65.83 -24.70
N ASP A 28 26.85 66.67 -23.68
CA ASP A 28 27.02 66.27 -22.27
C ASP A 28 25.72 65.89 -21.51
N LEU A 29 24.58 65.74 -22.20
CA LEU A 29 23.31 65.36 -21.57
C LEU A 29 22.92 63.88 -21.64
N ASP A 30 23.77 63.00 -22.20
CA ASP A 30 23.41 61.59 -22.48
C ASP A 30 24.19 60.55 -21.65
N ARG A 31 24.67 60.92 -20.46
CA ARG A 31 25.31 59.99 -19.51
C ARG A 31 24.61 59.90 -18.16
N ASP A 32 23.32 59.59 -18.14
CA ASP A 32 22.79 58.67 -17.10
C ASP A 32 21.43 58.06 -17.51
N GLN A 33 21.25 56.78 -17.18
CA GLN A 33 19.99 56.01 -17.20
C GLN A 33 19.47 55.48 -18.55
N ARG A 34 20.25 54.57 -19.15
CA ARG A 34 19.62 53.37 -19.73
C ARG A 34 19.36 52.40 -18.58
N ASP A 35 18.08 52.17 -18.28
CA ASP A 35 17.61 51.13 -17.36
C ASP A 35 18.07 49.75 -17.85
N GLU A 36 19.25 49.32 -17.40
CA GLU A 36 19.63 47.92 -17.46
C GLU A 36 18.84 47.19 -16.37
N LEU A 37 17.85 46.39 -16.77
CA LEU A 37 17.21 45.39 -15.93
C LEU A 37 18.31 44.57 -15.24
N SER A 38 18.43 44.70 -13.92
CA SER A 38 19.49 44.02 -13.17
C SER A 38 19.39 42.50 -13.41
N GLY A 39 20.47 41.88 -13.90
CA GLY A 39 20.53 40.44 -14.11
C GLY A 39 20.24 39.64 -12.83
N PHE A 40 20.40 40.26 -11.66
CA PHE A 40 20.00 39.73 -10.36
C PHE A 40 18.49 39.58 -10.19
N ALA A 41 17.67 40.45 -10.78
CA ALA A 41 16.21 40.34 -10.72
C ALA A 41 15.72 39.12 -11.54
N VAL A 42 16.27 38.91 -12.74
CA VAL A 42 15.98 37.73 -13.57
C VAL A 42 16.51 36.46 -12.93
N ALA A 43 17.73 36.48 -12.37
CA ALA A 43 18.27 35.36 -11.62
C ALA A 43 17.41 34.99 -10.40
N SER A 44 16.94 35.97 -9.61
CA SER A 44 16.06 35.70 -8.47
C SER A 44 14.71 35.10 -8.86
N LEU A 45 14.19 35.48 -10.04
CA LEU A 45 12.94 34.95 -10.58
C LEU A 45 13.12 33.49 -11.01
N VAL A 46 14.22 33.18 -11.70
CA VAL A 46 14.54 31.82 -12.17
C VAL A 46 14.89 30.89 -11.01
N PHE A 47 15.66 31.34 -10.02
CA PHE A 47 15.97 30.54 -8.82
C PHE A 47 14.78 30.40 -7.87
N GLY A 48 13.91 31.41 -7.79
CA GLY A 48 12.63 31.32 -7.07
C GLY A 48 11.66 30.32 -7.69
N LEU A 49 11.76 30.07 -9.00
CA LEU A 49 10.95 29.09 -9.72
C LEU A 49 11.52 27.67 -9.66
N ILE A 50 12.85 27.49 -9.54
CA ILE A 50 13.51 26.19 -9.73
C ILE A 50 14.01 25.52 -8.42
N GLY A 51 14.20 26.24 -7.30
CA GLY A 51 14.35 25.56 -6.00
C GLY A 51 15.28 26.22 -4.98
N GLY A 52 14.72 26.97 -4.02
CA GLY A 52 15.56 27.65 -3.04
C GLY A 52 14.87 28.05 -1.74
N LEU A 53 14.17 27.13 -1.06
CA LEU A 53 13.66 27.34 0.31
C LEU A 53 14.77 27.70 1.32
N LEU A 54 16.05 27.35 1.07
CA LEU A 54 17.15 27.64 1.99
C LEU A 54 18.00 28.86 1.59
N PHE A 55 18.23 29.11 0.30
CA PHE A 55 19.05 30.24 -0.16
C PHE A 55 18.29 31.58 -0.17
N SER A 56 16.95 31.55 -0.30
CA SER A 56 16.09 32.74 -0.26
C SER A 56 16.22 33.52 1.05
N LEU A 57 16.29 32.83 2.20
CA LEU A 57 16.30 33.47 3.51
C LEU A 57 17.58 34.28 3.77
N VAL A 58 18.74 33.71 3.42
CA VAL A 58 20.06 34.36 3.63
C VAL A 58 20.25 35.54 2.67
N PHE A 59 19.91 35.37 1.40
CA PHE A 59 20.02 36.46 0.41
C PHE A 59 18.97 37.57 0.61
N GLY A 60 17.77 37.23 1.09
CA GLY A 60 16.75 38.22 1.45
C GLY A 60 17.20 39.13 2.61
N VAL A 61 17.82 38.56 3.64
CA VAL A 61 18.37 39.34 4.77
C VAL A 61 19.58 40.18 4.33
N ALA A 62 20.48 39.63 3.51
CA ALA A 62 21.64 40.37 2.99
C ALA A 62 21.24 41.54 2.07
N ALA A 63 20.18 41.40 1.27
CA ALA A 63 19.65 42.47 0.43
C ALA A 63 19.02 43.62 1.25
N LEU A 64 18.34 43.30 2.35
CA LEU A 64 17.74 44.28 3.26
C LEU A 64 18.79 45.17 3.95
N VAL A 65 19.96 44.62 4.30
CA VAL A 65 21.07 45.40 4.89
C VAL A 65 21.69 46.35 3.87
N LYS A 66 21.83 45.93 2.61
CA LYS A 66 22.41 46.76 1.52
C LYS A 66 21.48 47.90 1.08
N ILE A 67 20.17 47.66 1.02
CA ILE A 67 19.16 48.68 0.63
C ILE A 67 19.04 49.80 1.69
N LYS A 68 19.31 49.50 2.96
CA LYS A 68 19.29 50.50 4.04
C LYS A 68 20.45 51.51 3.93
N GLN A 69 21.52 51.17 3.20
CA GLN A 69 22.72 52.01 3.04
C GLN A 69 22.73 52.86 1.76
N THR A 70 22.01 52.49 0.69
CA THR A 70 22.12 53.14 -0.63
C THR A 70 20.90 53.93 -1.09
N GLY A 71 19.78 53.91 -0.36
CA GLY A 71 18.64 54.79 -0.63
C GLY A 71 17.86 54.52 -1.94
N GLN A 72 18.01 53.36 -2.57
CA GLN A 72 17.32 53.05 -3.84
C GLN A 72 15.88 52.49 -3.65
N ARG A 73 14.99 52.83 -4.60
CA ARG A 73 13.59 52.37 -4.68
C ARG A 73 13.48 50.91 -5.13
N GLY A 74 13.52 49.97 -4.17
CA GLY A 74 13.31 48.53 -4.42
C GLY A 74 12.46 47.81 -3.36
N LYS A 75 11.91 48.55 -2.39
CA LYS A 75 11.22 47.99 -1.21
C LYS A 75 10.00 47.13 -1.58
N GLY A 76 9.26 47.49 -2.64
CA GLY A 76 8.06 46.75 -3.06
C GLY A 76 8.34 45.34 -3.56
N LEU A 77 9.43 45.14 -4.30
CA LEU A 77 9.83 43.83 -4.84
C LEU A 77 10.34 42.89 -3.74
N ALA A 78 11.10 43.40 -2.77
CA ALA A 78 11.56 42.60 -1.62
C ALA A 78 10.37 42.15 -0.75
N VAL A 79 9.39 43.03 -0.52
CA VAL A 79 8.17 42.67 0.21
C VAL A 79 7.34 41.66 -0.57
N ALA A 80 7.21 41.81 -1.90
CA ALA A 80 6.51 40.85 -2.74
C ALA A 80 7.14 39.45 -2.69
N GLY A 81 8.47 39.35 -2.72
CA GLY A 81 9.18 38.06 -2.60
C GLY A 81 8.99 37.37 -1.25
N LEU A 82 8.97 38.14 -0.15
CA LEU A 82 8.69 37.63 1.20
C LEU A 82 7.25 37.16 1.35
N VAL A 83 6.29 37.93 0.83
CA VAL A 83 4.87 37.54 0.83
C VAL A 83 4.67 36.28 0.02
N LEU A 84 5.27 36.18 -1.18
CA LEU A 84 5.15 35.00 -2.03
C LEU A 84 5.76 33.74 -1.38
N THR A 85 6.89 33.89 -0.66
CA THR A 85 7.49 32.80 0.12
C THR A 85 6.58 32.36 1.28
N GLY A 86 5.99 33.33 2.00
CA GLY A 86 5.02 33.05 3.05
C GLY A 86 3.78 32.33 2.51
N VAL A 87 3.23 32.78 1.37
CA VAL A 87 2.13 32.12 0.69
C VAL A 87 2.49 30.69 0.29
N TRP A 88 3.68 30.46 -0.26
CA TRP A 88 4.14 29.11 -0.60
C TRP A 88 4.31 28.21 0.62
N LEU A 89 4.81 28.72 1.75
CA LEU A 89 4.88 27.95 3.00
C LEU A 89 3.50 27.58 3.52
N VAL A 90 2.52 28.51 3.44
CA VAL A 90 1.13 28.24 3.79
C VAL A 90 0.53 27.21 2.84
N VAL A 91 0.75 27.31 1.54
CA VAL A 91 0.28 26.34 0.54
C VAL A 91 0.91 24.96 0.79
N ILE A 92 2.21 24.88 1.06
CA ILE A 92 2.89 23.60 1.38
C ILE A 92 2.32 23.03 2.68
N ALA A 93 2.17 23.85 3.73
CA ALA A 93 1.58 23.41 4.99
C ALA A 93 0.12 22.97 4.82
N LEU A 94 -0.65 23.64 3.96
CA LEU A 94 -2.03 23.28 3.63
C LEU A 94 -2.08 22.00 2.80
N VAL A 95 -1.23 21.82 1.80
CA VAL A 95 -1.14 20.59 1.00
C VAL A 95 -0.72 19.42 1.88
N TYR A 96 0.30 19.59 2.72
CA TYR A 96 0.74 18.55 3.64
C TYR A 96 -0.32 18.27 4.70
N GLY A 97 -0.94 19.31 5.27
CA GLY A 97 -2.00 19.20 6.26
C GLY A 97 -3.27 18.55 5.71
N VAL A 98 -3.72 18.94 4.52
CA VAL A 98 -4.88 18.36 3.81
C VAL A 98 -4.56 16.95 3.35
N ASN A 99 -3.38 16.67 2.80
CA ASN A 99 -3.00 15.31 2.42
C ASN A 99 -2.95 14.37 3.64
N ARG A 100 -2.39 14.83 4.77
CA ARG A 100 -2.45 14.10 6.04
C ARG A 100 -3.88 13.94 6.53
N TYR A 101 -4.70 14.99 6.44
CA TYR A 101 -6.10 14.97 6.88
C TYR A 101 -7.00 14.07 6.03
N VAL A 102 -6.78 14.00 4.71
CA VAL A 102 -7.52 13.16 3.77
C VAL A 102 -7.00 11.72 3.80
N ALA A 103 -5.69 11.50 3.88
CA ALA A 103 -5.10 10.16 4.00
C ALA A 103 -5.49 9.46 5.32
N HIS A 104 -5.76 10.23 6.39
CA HIS A 104 -6.18 9.70 7.69
C HIS A 104 -7.69 9.84 7.95
N ARG A 105 -8.50 10.27 6.96
CA ARG A 105 -9.95 10.32 7.12
C ARG A 105 -10.55 8.95 6.88
N ALA A 106 -11.11 8.36 7.93
CA ALA A 106 -12.37 7.62 7.94
C ALA A 106 -12.67 6.83 6.66
N GLN A 107 -11.94 5.73 6.43
CA GLN A 107 -12.29 4.79 5.38
C GLN A 107 -13.36 3.84 5.95
N ASP A 108 -14.46 3.62 5.22
CA ASP A 108 -15.39 2.52 5.54
C ASP A 108 -14.67 1.19 5.28
N MET A 109 -15.04 0.10 5.97
CA MET A 109 -14.46 -1.24 5.74
C MET A 109 -14.46 -1.62 4.24
N VAL A 110 -15.54 -1.24 3.54
CA VAL A 110 -15.77 -1.49 2.10
C VAL A 110 -14.92 -0.60 1.17
N SER A 111 -14.05 0.26 1.71
CA SER A 111 -13.13 1.09 0.93
C SER A 111 -11.64 0.78 1.14
N LEU A 112 -11.31 -0.17 2.03
CA LEU A 112 -9.93 -0.51 2.36
C LEU A 112 -9.15 -1.14 1.19
N GLN A 113 -7.91 -0.72 0.98
CA GLN A 113 -7.05 -1.28 -0.07
C GLN A 113 -6.12 -2.36 0.49
N ILE A 114 -5.70 -3.28 -0.38
CA ILE A 114 -4.76 -4.36 -0.04
C ILE A 114 -3.46 -3.79 0.54
N GLY A 115 -3.11 -4.24 1.74
CA GLY A 115 -1.93 -3.81 2.49
C GLY A 115 -2.14 -2.56 3.35
N GLN A 116 -3.36 -2.01 3.43
CA GLN A 116 -3.65 -0.94 4.39
C GLN A 116 -3.76 -1.52 5.81
N CYS A 117 -3.04 -0.87 6.73
CA CYS A 117 -3.02 -1.21 8.15
C CYS A 117 -3.94 -0.28 8.94
N PHE A 118 -4.57 -0.79 9.99
CA PHE A 118 -5.49 -0.03 10.82
C PHE A 118 -5.70 -0.72 12.18
N ASP A 119 -6.31 -0.01 13.11
CA ASP A 119 -6.87 -0.64 14.30
C ASP A 119 -8.36 -0.90 14.09
N PRO A 120 -8.79 -2.18 14.09
CA PRO A 120 -10.21 -2.47 14.12
C PRO A 120 -10.75 -1.95 15.47
N PRO A 121 -11.95 -1.35 15.49
CA PRO A 121 -12.55 -0.96 16.76
C PRO A 121 -12.77 -2.21 17.63
N ALA A 122 -12.78 -1.99 18.94
CA ALA A 122 -13.00 -3.06 19.90
C ALA A 122 -14.30 -3.81 19.55
N ALA A 123 -14.20 -5.13 19.41
CA ALA A 123 -15.37 -5.97 19.25
C ALA A 123 -16.05 -6.11 20.63
N ASP A 124 -17.23 -5.53 20.79
CA ASP A 124 -18.08 -5.78 21.94
C ASP A 124 -18.90 -7.05 21.68
N GLY A 125 -18.33 -8.24 21.96
CA GLY A 125 -19.01 -9.54 21.84
C GLY A 125 -18.81 -10.30 20.51
N ASP A 126 -19.65 -11.31 20.26
CA ASP A 126 -19.62 -12.18 19.05
C ASP A 126 -20.14 -11.48 17.78
N ASP A 127 -20.76 -10.30 17.93
CA ASP A 127 -21.26 -9.51 16.81
C ASP A 127 -20.22 -8.48 16.36
N ALA A 128 -19.53 -8.79 15.26
CA ALA A 128 -18.67 -7.84 14.56
C ALA A 128 -19.51 -6.80 13.80
N PHE A 129 -20.35 -6.04 14.52
CA PHE A 129 -20.91 -4.81 13.98
C PHE A 129 -19.90 -3.71 14.26
N VAL A 130 -19.27 -3.18 13.20
CA VAL A 130 -18.42 -1.99 13.31
C VAL A 130 -19.14 -0.79 12.72
N PRO A 131 -19.93 -0.04 13.52
CA PRO A 131 -20.44 1.26 13.17
C PRO A 131 -19.39 2.32 13.54
N GLY A 132 -18.49 2.63 12.60
CA GLY A 132 -17.60 3.75 12.80
C GLY A 132 -16.60 3.94 11.66
N PRO A 133 -16.12 5.17 11.46
CA PRO A 133 -15.03 5.45 10.54
C PRO A 133 -13.75 4.74 10.97
N ILE A 134 -13.07 4.04 10.06
CA ILE A 134 -11.77 3.44 10.34
C ILE A 134 -10.68 4.44 10.01
N THR A 135 -9.69 4.52 10.90
CA THR A 135 -8.48 5.30 10.63
C THR A 135 -7.39 4.35 10.17
N THR A 136 -6.93 4.52 8.93
CA THR A 136 -5.76 3.80 8.44
C THR A 136 -4.49 4.41 9.04
N LEU A 137 -3.55 3.52 9.35
CA LEU A 137 -2.28 3.82 9.97
C LEU A 137 -1.14 3.37 9.04
N PRO A 138 0.01 4.06 9.05
CA PRO A 138 1.22 3.48 8.48
C PRO A 138 1.52 2.14 9.14
N CYS A 139 1.78 1.09 8.37
CA CYS A 139 2.06 -0.25 8.91
C CYS A 139 3.31 -0.31 9.81
N THR A 140 4.18 0.69 9.73
CA THR A 140 5.35 0.84 10.63
C THR A 140 4.99 1.37 12.02
N GLN A 141 3.74 1.79 12.22
CA GLN A 141 3.19 2.16 13.53
C GLN A 141 2.42 0.98 14.12
N PRO A 142 2.27 0.92 15.47
CA PRO A 142 1.41 -0.06 16.11
C PRO A 142 0.02 -0.09 15.48
N HIS A 143 -0.40 -1.25 15.01
CA HIS A 143 -1.73 -1.50 14.45
C HIS A 143 -2.14 -2.95 14.73
N ARG A 144 -3.43 -3.27 14.60
CA ARG A 144 -3.95 -4.61 14.90
C ARG A 144 -4.57 -5.34 13.73
N ALA A 145 -4.74 -4.69 12.59
CA ALA A 145 -5.26 -5.32 11.38
C ALA A 145 -4.55 -4.85 10.12
N GLU A 146 -4.42 -5.76 9.16
CA GLU A 146 -4.02 -5.46 7.79
C GLU A 146 -5.04 -6.04 6.81
N MET A 147 -5.43 -5.25 5.82
CA MET A 147 -6.34 -5.69 4.78
C MET A 147 -5.62 -6.57 3.77
N ALA A 148 -6.08 -7.82 3.63
CA ALA A 148 -5.47 -8.82 2.75
C ALA A 148 -6.09 -8.82 1.34
N GLY A 149 -7.40 -8.59 1.24
CA GLY A 149 -8.05 -8.45 -0.07
C GLY A 149 -9.56 -8.55 -0.07
N TRP A 150 -10.11 -8.45 -1.28
CA TRP A 150 -11.53 -8.45 -1.56
C TRP A 150 -11.96 -9.82 -2.06
N LEU A 151 -13.01 -10.35 -1.46
CA LEU A 151 -13.66 -11.57 -1.92
C LEU A 151 -15.04 -11.23 -2.47
N SER A 152 -15.20 -11.37 -3.78
CA SER A 152 -16.49 -11.15 -4.41
C SER A 152 -17.51 -12.20 -4.02
N PHE A 153 -18.73 -11.74 -3.76
CA PHE A 153 -19.87 -12.63 -3.55
C PHE A 153 -20.24 -13.37 -4.83
N ALA A 154 -20.22 -12.69 -5.98
CA ALA A 154 -20.44 -13.31 -7.28
C ALA A 154 -19.42 -14.43 -7.54
N GLU A 155 -19.92 -15.60 -7.93
CA GLU A 155 -19.07 -16.77 -8.24
C GLU A 155 -18.19 -16.55 -9.47
N ARG A 156 -18.57 -15.62 -10.36
CA ARG A 156 -17.79 -15.27 -11.55
C ARG A 156 -17.54 -13.77 -11.60
N PRO A 157 -16.37 -13.34 -12.11
CA PRO A 157 -16.12 -11.93 -12.39
C PRO A 157 -17.22 -11.34 -13.28
N GLY A 158 -17.83 -10.25 -12.85
CA GLY A 158 -18.90 -9.56 -13.58
C GLY A 158 -20.24 -10.30 -13.62
N GLY A 159 -20.44 -11.34 -12.79
CA GLY A 159 -21.76 -11.95 -12.61
C GLY A 159 -22.75 -10.99 -11.93
N ASP A 160 -24.04 -11.18 -12.17
CA ASP A 160 -25.08 -10.47 -11.43
C ASP A 160 -25.04 -10.87 -9.95
N VAL A 161 -24.82 -9.88 -9.09
CA VAL A 161 -24.79 -10.04 -7.64
C VAL A 161 -26.20 -10.07 -7.03
N GLY A 162 -27.21 -9.58 -7.75
CA GLY A 162 -28.60 -9.53 -7.29
C GLY A 162 -28.84 -8.63 -6.07
N GLY A 163 -29.99 -8.83 -5.43
CA GLY A 163 -30.33 -8.16 -4.17
C GLY A 163 -29.46 -8.67 -3.01
N TYR A 164 -29.49 -7.94 -1.88
CA TYR A 164 -28.68 -8.29 -0.71
C TYR A 164 -28.99 -9.72 -0.22
N PRO A 165 -27.98 -10.63 -0.20
CA PRO A 165 -28.21 -12.05 0.11
C PRO A 165 -28.37 -12.34 1.61
N GLY A 166 -28.18 -11.33 2.46
CA GLY A 166 -28.16 -11.47 3.91
C GLY A 166 -26.77 -11.73 4.47
N ALA A 167 -26.54 -11.29 5.71
CA ALA A 167 -25.24 -11.37 6.37
C ALA A 167 -24.75 -12.83 6.52
N ALA A 168 -25.66 -13.76 6.84
CA ALA A 168 -25.32 -15.18 7.01
C ALA A 168 -24.74 -15.81 5.73
N ALA A 169 -25.32 -15.50 4.57
CA ALA A 169 -24.82 -15.99 3.28
C ALA A 169 -23.44 -15.42 2.96
N LEU A 170 -23.21 -14.13 3.26
CA LEU A 170 -21.90 -13.49 3.10
C LEU A 170 -20.86 -14.07 4.06
N VAL A 171 -21.22 -14.36 5.31
CA VAL A 171 -20.33 -14.98 6.29
C VAL A 171 -19.93 -16.38 5.85
N GLN A 172 -20.88 -17.22 5.41
CA GLN A 172 -20.60 -18.55 4.88
C GLN A 172 -19.63 -18.50 3.68
N ARG A 173 -19.81 -17.50 2.80
CA ARG A 173 -18.90 -17.24 1.68
C ARG A 173 -17.51 -16.81 2.15
N ALA A 174 -17.44 -15.98 3.20
CA ALA A 174 -16.20 -15.49 3.79
C ALA A 174 -15.39 -16.58 4.47
N GLU A 175 -16.04 -17.45 5.26
CA GLU A 175 -15.43 -18.58 5.97
C GLU A 175 -14.65 -19.52 5.05
N THR A 176 -15.12 -19.67 3.81
CA THR A 176 -14.47 -20.51 2.80
C THR A 176 -13.43 -19.75 1.97
N GLY A 177 -13.68 -18.49 1.63
CA GLY A 177 -12.83 -17.73 0.71
C GLY A 177 -11.72 -16.92 1.37
N CYS A 178 -11.99 -16.26 2.51
CA CYS A 178 -11.00 -15.38 3.15
C CYS A 178 -9.77 -16.10 3.69
N PRO A 179 -9.84 -17.33 4.24
CA PRO A 179 -8.64 -18.08 4.60
C PRO A 179 -7.71 -18.29 3.42
N LEU A 180 -8.23 -18.66 2.23
CA LEU A 180 -7.44 -18.84 1.02
C LEU A 180 -6.82 -17.53 0.52
N LEU A 181 -7.56 -16.44 0.62
CA LEU A 181 -7.09 -15.12 0.19
C LEU A 181 -5.98 -14.60 1.10
N THR A 182 -6.22 -14.60 2.42
CA THR A 182 -5.26 -14.13 3.44
C THR A 182 -3.98 -14.97 3.43
N ARG A 183 -4.10 -16.26 3.17
CA ARG A 183 -2.96 -17.15 2.93
C ARG A 183 -2.07 -16.71 1.78
N ASN A 184 -2.63 -16.22 0.67
CA ASN A 184 -1.83 -15.73 -0.46
C ASN A 184 -1.25 -14.33 -0.24
N HIS A 185 -1.73 -13.61 0.77
CA HIS A 185 -1.21 -12.30 1.15
C HIS A 185 0.12 -12.38 1.89
N VAL A 186 0.40 -13.52 2.54
CA VAL A 186 1.59 -13.78 3.33
C VAL A 186 2.46 -14.80 2.62
N LEU A 187 3.73 -14.46 2.38
CA LEU A 187 4.63 -15.35 1.65
C LEU A 187 5.09 -16.51 2.53
N ASP A 188 5.47 -16.23 3.78
CA ASP A 188 5.88 -17.23 4.75
C ASP A 188 4.94 -17.28 5.96
N PRO A 189 4.07 -18.29 6.09
CA PRO A 189 3.19 -18.43 7.26
C PRO A 189 3.92 -18.52 8.61
N LEU A 190 5.21 -18.91 8.64
CA LEU A 190 5.99 -18.90 9.89
C LEU A 190 6.27 -17.47 10.35
N SER A 191 6.29 -16.48 9.46
CA SER A 191 6.52 -15.08 9.84
C SER A 191 5.30 -14.46 10.51
N LEU A 192 4.13 -15.10 10.47
CA LEU A 192 2.95 -14.60 11.17
C LEU A 192 3.09 -14.78 12.68
N PRO A 193 2.85 -13.76 13.50
CA PRO A 193 2.71 -13.96 14.93
C PRO A 193 1.59 -14.98 15.25
N PRO A 194 1.72 -15.80 16.30
CA PRO A 194 0.77 -16.88 16.57
C PRO A 194 -0.64 -16.42 16.95
N ASP A 195 -0.81 -15.14 17.31
CA ASP A 195 -2.12 -14.52 17.60
C ASP A 195 -2.71 -13.78 16.38
N VAL A 196 -2.06 -13.86 15.21
CA VAL A 196 -2.60 -13.34 13.96
C VAL A 196 -3.45 -14.40 13.27
N HIS A 197 -4.68 -14.04 12.91
CA HIS A 197 -5.62 -14.93 12.27
C HIS A 197 -6.49 -14.19 11.24
N PRO A 198 -7.06 -14.92 10.25
CA PRO A 198 -7.97 -14.30 9.29
C PRO A 198 -9.29 -13.89 9.94
N ARG A 199 -9.76 -12.70 9.58
CA ARG A 199 -11.11 -12.18 9.90
C ARG A 199 -11.73 -11.58 8.65
N TRP A 200 -13.03 -11.30 8.70
CA TRP A 200 -13.74 -10.73 7.58
C TRP A 200 -14.77 -9.70 8.02
N TYR A 201 -15.02 -8.74 7.14
CA TYR A 201 -16.16 -7.84 7.19
C TYR A 201 -17.07 -8.13 6.00
N VAL A 202 -18.36 -8.26 6.25
CA VAL A 202 -19.38 -8.44 5.21
C VAL A 202 -20.15 -7.14 5.02
N PRO A 203 -20.42 -6.71 3.77
CA PRO A 203 -21.16 -5.48 3.52
C PRO A 203 -22.59 -5.59 4.08
N ARG A 204 -23.13 -4.47 4.56
CA ARG A 204 -24.53 -4.35 4.98
C ARG A 204 -25.45 -4.16 3.79
N ASP A 205 -26.74 -4.36 3.98
CA ASP A 205 -27.76 -4.06 2.97
C ASP A 205 -27.65 -2.62 2.44
N SER A 206 -27.45 -1.64 3.33
CA SER A 206 -27.30 -0.25 2.91
C SER A 206 -26.05 0.01 2.07
N GLU A 207 -24.96 -0.74 2.28
CA GLU A 207 -23.73 -0.68 1.49
C GLU A 207 -23.88 -1.44 0.17
N TRP A 208 -24.59 -2.56 0.20
CA TRP A 208 -24.93 -3.37 -0.96
C TRP A 208 -25.74 -2.57 -1.99
N VAL A 209 -26.78 -1.85 -1.53
CA VAL A 209 -27.60 -0.98 -2.39
C VAL A 209 -26.78 0.17 -2.99
N ARG A 210 -25.67 0.58 -2.33
CA ARG A 210 -24.72 1.57 -2.86
C ARG A 210 -23.63 0.98 -3.76
N GLY A 211 -23.65 -0.33 -4.01
CA GLY A 211 -22.74 -1.02 -4.93
C GLY A 211 -21.55 -1.71 -4.28
N SER A 212 -21.49 -1.82 -2.95
CA SER A 212 -20.44 -2.58 -2.25
C SER A 212 -20.84 -4.04 -2.10
N HIS A 213 -20.35 -4.91 -3.00
CA HIS A 213 -20.74 -6.33 -3.08
C HIS A 213 -19.62 -7.31 -2.72
N ASP A 214 -18.49 -6.79 -2.25
CA ASP A 214 -17.32 -7.57 -1.87
C ASP A 214 -17.20 -7.69 -0.35
N ILE A 215 -16.71 -8.84 0.09
CA ILE A 215 -16.34 -9.15 1.47
C ILE A 215 -14.89 -8.68 1.67
N THR A 216 -14.61 -7.94 2.74
CA THR A 216 -13.26 -7.51 3.09
C THR A 216 -12.59 -8.59 3.94
N CYS A 217 -11.50 -9.18 3.46
CA CYS A 217 -10.71 -10.16 4.20
C CYS A 217 -9.51 -9.48 4.87
N LEU A 218 -9.28 -9.80 6.15
CA LEU A 218 -8.32 -9.14 7.03
C LEU A 218 -7.42 -10.17 7.72
N LEU A 219 -6.22 -9.75 8.08
CA LEU A 219 -5.40 -10.42 9.09
C LEU A 219 -5.41 -9.57 10.36
N VAL A 220 -5.76 -10.17 11.50
CA VAL A 220 -5.97 -9.45 12.76
C VAL A 220 -5.12 -10.04 13.88
N ALA A 221 -4.43 -9.20 14.64
CA ALA A 221 -3.69 -9.54 15.84
C ALA A 221 -4.53 -9.32 17.10
N ASP A 222 -4.80 -10.40 17.85
CA ASP A 222 -5.68 -10.35 19.02
C ASP A 222 -5.05 -9.77 20.28
N ARG A 223 -3.73 -9.89 20.44
CA ARG A 223 -3.06 -9.51 21.69
C ARG A 223 -2.04 -8.43 21.47
N SER A 224 -1.00 -8.72 20.69
CA SER A 224 0.12 -7.80 20.53
C SER A 224 -0.06 -6.98 19.25
N PRO A 225 0.11 -5.65 19.29
CA PRO A 225 0.07 -4.86 18.08
C PRO A 225 1.24 -5.22 17.15
N LEU A 226 0.96 -5.16 15.87
CA LEU A 226 1.91 -5.29 14.78
C LEU A 226 2.58 -3.94 14.54
N SER A 227 3.84 -3.95 14.12
CA SER A 227 4.62 -2.73 13.82
C SER A 227 5.32 -2.81 12.46
N ARG A 228 4.88 -3.75 11.62
CA ARG A 228 5.34 -3.99 10.26
C ARG A 228 4.18 -4.51 9.41
N PRO A 229 4.24 -4.39 8.07
CA PRO A 229 3.31 -5.11 7.22
C PRO A 229 3.46 -6.62 7.37
N LEU A 230 2.34 -7.32 7.29
CA LEU A 230 2.21 -8.76 7.10
C LEU A 230 2.30 -9.15 5.63
N ARG A 231 1.98 -8.23 4.72
CA ARG A 231 2.24 -8.42 3.29
C ARG A 231 3.73 -8.54 3.03
N GLU A 232 4.14 -9.73 2.64
CA GLU A 232 5.51 -9.99 2.19
C GLU A 232 5.53 -10.10 0.68
N ASN A 233 6.39 -9.32 0.02
CA ASN A 233 6.56 -9.42 -1.42
C ASN A 233 7.70 -10.40 -1.75
N ALA A 234 7.64 -11.03 -2.92
CA ALA A 234 8.72 -11.92 -3.36
C ALA A 234 10.06 -11.19 -3.56
N ALA A 235 10.09 -9.85 -3.55
CA ALA A 235 11.31 -9.08 -3.69
C ALA A 235 12.17 -9.04 -2.42
N VAL A 236 11.61 -9.41 -1.25
CA VAL A 236 12.40 -9.54 0.00
C VAL A 236 13.17 -10.87 0.09
N VAL A 237 12.91 -11.82 -0.82
CA VAL A 237 13.58 -13.13 -0.83
C VAL A 237 14.32 -13.38 -2.14
N ASN A 238 15.35 -14.21 -2.10
CA ASN A 238 16.01 -14.69 -3.32
C ASN A 238 15.25 -15.86 -3.97
N ALA A 239 15.68 -16.27 -5.17
CA ALA A 239 15.00 -17.32 -5.94
C ALA A 239 14.95 -18.68 -5.22
N ASP A 240 16.02 -19.08 -4.51
CA ASP A 240 16.06 -20.34 -3.77
C ASP A 240 15.14 -20.30 -2.55
N GLN A 241 15.15 -19.19 -1.81
CA GLN A 241 14.23 -18.94 -0.69
C GLN A 241 12.78 -18.99 -1.16
N LEU A 242 12.44 -18.29 -2.25
CA LEU A 242 11.10 -18.28 -2.82
C LEU A 242 10.67 -19.69 -3.25
N ARG A 243 11.54 -20.42 -3.97
CA ARG A 243 11.28 -21.81 -4.38
C ARG A 243 10.97 -22.70 -3.18
N PHE A 244 11.77 -22.60 -2.11
CA PHE A 244 11.55 -23.38 -0.89
C PHE A 244 10.23 -23.02 -0.20
N LEU A 245 9.96 -21.72 0.00
CA LEU A 245 8.73 -21.27 0.66
C LEU A 245 7.48 -21.73 -0.10
N LEU A 246 7.48 -21.62 -1.43
CA LEU A 246 6.37 -22.09 -2.26
C LEU A 246 6.19 -23.61 -2.18
N ALA A 247 7.29 -24.38 -2.18
CA ALA A 247 7.24 -25.84 -2.10
C ALA A 247 6.62 -26.35 -0.79
N ILE A 248 6.87 -25.65 0.33
CA ILE A 248 6.40 -26.10 1.65
C ILE A 248 5.04 -25.51 2.07
N ARG A 249 4.55 -24.47 1.38
CA ARG A 249 3.41 -23.64 1.83
C ARG A 249 2.12 -24.43 2.03
N ASP A 250 1.73 -25.23 1.03
CA ASP A 250 0.50 -26.05 1.10
C ASP A 250 0.59 -27.06 2.24
N CYS A 251 1.74 -27.70 2.42
CA CYS A 251 1.94 -28.71 3.43
C CYS A 251 1.90 -28.13 4.85
N ALA A 252 2.51 -26.97 5.07
CA ALA A 252 2.54 -26.31 6.38
C ALA A 252 1.12 -25.97 6.88
N GLU A 253 0.29 -25.37 6.03
CA GLU A 253 -1.08 -25.00 6.38
C GLU A 253 -1.98 -26.22 6.60
N LEU A 254 -1.94 -27.19 5.67
CA LEU A 254 -2.74 -28.41 5.79
C LEU A 254 -2.36 -29.22 7.02
N THR A 255 -1.10 -29.15 7.45
CA THR A 255 -0.66 -29.78 8.70
C THR A 255 -1.38 -29.18 9.91
N THR A 256 -1.41 -27.85 10.04
CA THR A 256 -2.14 -27.17 11.13
C THR A 256 -3.63 -27.51 11.10
N ARG A 257 -4.24 -27.53 9.91
CA ARG A 257 -5.65 -27.89 9.74
C ARG A 257 -5.94 -29.34 10.15
N ILE A 258 -5.08 -30.28 9.76
CA ILE A 258 -5.19 -31.68 10.16
C ILE A 258 -5.08 -31.82 11.68
N ASP A 259 -4.12 -31.16 12.31
CA ASP A 259 -3.94 -31.25 13.77
C ASP A 259 -5.18 -30.74 14.52
N ALA A 260 -5.82 -29.66 14.04
CA ALA A 260 -7.09 -29.18 14.58
C ALA A 260 -8.25 -30.19 14.38
N LEU A 261 -8.40 -30.74 13.17
CA LEU A 261 -9.45 -31.72 12.87
C LEU A 261 -9.26 -33.03 13.63
N ARG A 262 -8.03 -33.43 13.90
CA ARG A 262 -7.72 -34.61 14.70
C ARG A 262 -8.10 -34.44 16.18
N ALA A 263 -8.08 -33.23 16.71
CA ALA A 263 -8.40 -32.94 18.11
C ALA A 263 -9.91 -32.98 18.42
N GLY A 264 -10.77 -33.32 17.44
CA GLY A 264 -12.22 -33.46 17.65
C GLY A 264 -13.10 -33.01 16.49
N GLY A 265 -12.53 -32.77 15.30
CA GLY A 265 -13.27 -32.33 14.12
C GLY A 265 -14.03 -33.45 13.41
N PRO A 266 -14.98 -33.10 12.52
CA PRO A 266 -15.74 -34.08 11.74
C PRO A 266 -14.85 -34.96 10.88
N SER A 267 -15.14 -36.25 10.83
CA SER A 267 -14.38 -37.24 10.06
C SER A 267 -14.39 -36.98 8.56
N ALA A 268 -15.49 -36.46 8.02
CA ALA A 268 -15.61 -36.06 6.62
C ALA A 268 -14.61 -34.95 6.25
N ASP A 269 -14.47 -33.94 7.11
CA ASP A 269 -13.53 -32.84 6.90
C ASP A 269 -12.08 -33.31 7.05
N LEU A 270 -11.81 -34.17 8.03
CA LEU A 270 -10.50 -34.81 8.17
C LEU A 270 -10.15 -35.64 6.92
N GLY A 271 -11.10 -36.40 6.38
CA GLY A 271 -10.90 -37.20 5.17
C GLY A 271 -10.60 -36.33 3.95
N LYS A 272 -11.28 -35.19 3.81
CA LYS A 272 -11.00 -34.20 2.75
C LYS A 272 -9.60 -33.61 2.91
N ALA A 273 -9.26 -33.12 4.12
CA ALA A 273 -7.94 -32.54 4.39
C ALA A 273 -6.80 -33.56 4.20
N THR A 274 -7.04 -34.84 4.51
CA THR A 274 -6.07 -35.93 4.31
C THR A 274 -5.79 -36.19 2.83
N LYS A 275 -6.81 -36.11 1.96
CA LYS A 275 -6.61 -36.18 0.51
C LYS A 275 -5.81 -34.99 -0.02
N GLU A 276 -6.15 -33.79 0.46
CA GLU A 276 -5.44 -32.55 0.11
C GLU A 276 -3.96 -32.61 0.53
N ILE A 277 -3.66 -33.06 1.75
CA ILE A 277 -2.28 -33.13 2.21
C ILE A 277 -1.49 -34.21 1.46
N ALA A 278 -2.08 -35.37 1.15
CA ALA A 278 -1.40 -36.42 0.39
C ALA A 278 -0.95 -35.94 -1.01
N LEU A 279 -1.78 -35.13 -1.67
CA LEU A 279 -1.41 -34.43 -2.90
C LEU A 279 -0.30 -33.40 -2.64
N SER A 280 -0.42 -32.61 -1.57
CA SER A 280 0.57 -31.60 -1.21
C SER A 280 1.96 -32.17 -0.92
N TRP A 281 2.08 -33.30 -0.20
CA TRP A 281 3.38 -33.98 0.00
C TRP A 281 3.99 -34.45 -1.32
N SER A 282 3.16 -34.93 -2.25
CA SER A 282 3.64 -35.37 -3.57
C SER A 282 4.17 -34.17 -4.39
N ASN A 283 3.48 -33.04 -4.35
CA ASN A 283 3.93 -31.80 -5.00
C ASN A 283 5.19 -31.24 -4.34
N MET A 284 5.24 -31.20 -3.01
CA MET A 284 6.42 -30.76 -2.27
C MET A 284 7.65 -31.60 -2.62
N GLU A 285 7.51 -32.93 -2.71
CA GLU A 285 8.62 -33.80 -3.14
C GLU A 285 9.12 -33.41 -4.54
N LEU A 286 8.20 -33.23 -5.49
CA LEU A 286 8.53 -32.87 -6.86
C LEU A 286 9.27 -31.53 -6.93
N GLU A 287 8.71 -30.50 -6.30
CA GLU A 287 9.27 -29.14 -6.29
C GLU A 287 10.64 -29.08 -5.60
N LEU A 288 10.82 -29.79 -4.48
CA LEU A 288 12.10 -29.82 -3.77
C LEU A 288 13.20 -30.52 -4.56
N ARG A 289 12.85 -31.46 -5.46
CA ARG A 289 13.82 -32.18 -6.30
C ARG A 289 14.26 -31.40 -7.55
N VAL A 290 13.65 -30.24 -7.85
CA VAL A 290 13.98 -29.46 -9.05
C VAL A 290 15.34 -28.77 -8.89
N GLY A 291 16.38 -29.37 -9.48
CA GLY A 291 17.73 -28.81 -9.58
C GLY A 291 18.52 -28.83 -8.26
N PRO A 292 19.82 -28.51 -8.31
CA PRO A 292 20.61 -28.42 -7.09
C PRO A 292 20.16 -27.20 -6.28
N TRP A 293 20.19 -27.35 -4.97
CA TRP A 293 20.12 -26.25 -4.02
C TRP A 293 21.50 -25.61 -3.87
N PRO A 294 21.59 -24.39 -3.32
CA PRO A 294 22.88 -23.82 -2.93
C PRO A 294 23.68 -24.83 -2.12
N SER A 295 24.99 -24.92 -2.35
CA SER A 295 25.86 -25.93 -1.72
C SER A 295 25.77 -25.94 -0.19
N ALA A 296 25.54 -24.78 0.43
CA ALA A 296 25.33 -24.64 1.86
C ALA A 296 24.01 -25.26 2.36
N ALA A 297 22.98 -25.33 1.52
CA ALA A 297 21.65 -25.86 1.83
C ALA A 297 21.39 -27.28 1.34
N GLN A 298 22.16 -27.77 0.37
CA GLN A 298 21.96 -29.09 -0.24
C GLN A 298 21.87 -30.24 0.80
N PRO A 299 22.76 -30.36 1.80
CA PRO A 299 22.68 -31.48 2.75
C PRO A 299 21.40 -31.46 3.60
N ALA A 300 20.94 -30.27 4.00
CA ALA A 300 19.70 -30.13 4.76
C ALA A 300 18.48 -30.45 3.88
N MET A 301 18.56 -30.09 2.59
CA MET A 301 17.49 -30.39 1.65
C MET A 301 17.41 -31.88 1.31
N ASP A 302 18.54 -32.56 1.18
CA ASP A 302 18.56 -34.01 0.93
C ASP A 302 17.88 -34.78 2.07
N GLN A 303 18.07 -34.37 3.32
CA GLN A 303 17.37 -34.94 4.47
C GLN A 303 15.86 -34.64 4.40
N LEU A 304 15.47 -33.40 4.13
CA LEU A 304 14.06 -33.04 4.01
C LEU A 304 13.37 -33.82 2.88
N ILE A 305 14.03 -33.96 1.72
CA ILE A 305 13.51 -34.75 0.59
C ILE A 305 13.36 -36.23 0.98
N ALA A 306 14.29 -36.78 1.76
CA ALA A 306 14.20 -38.15 2.25
C ALA A 306 12.99 -38.35 3.18
N ASP A 307 12.74 -37.43 4.12
CA ASP A 307 11.58 -37.49 5.00
C ASP A 307 10.27 -37.39 4.21
N VAL A 308 10.22 -36.46 3.25
CA VAL A 308 9.06 -36.28 2.36
C VAL A 308 8.78 -37.54 1.57
N ALA A 309 9.82 -38.17 1.00
CA ALA A 309 9.68 -39.42 0.28
C ALA A 309 9.20 -40.58 1.18
N ALA A 310 9.63 -40.61 2.45
CA ALA A 310 9.21 -41.63 3.42
C ALA A 310 7.77 -41.42 3.93
N ALA A 311 7.35 -40.18 4.15
CA ALA A 311 6.02 -39.84 4.63
C ALA A 311 4.94 -39.93 3.54
N ARG A 312 5.28 -39.65 2.27
CA ARG A 312 4.35 -39.66 1.13
C ARG A 312 3.47 -40.92 1.03
N PRO A 313 4.00 -42.17 1.05
CA PRO A 313 3.15 -43.36 0.97
C PRO A 313 2.18 -43.48 2.15
N LEU A 314 2.57 -43.07 3.37
CA LEU A 314 1.66 -43.09 4.53
C LEU A 314 0.48 -42.12 4.35
N TRP A 315 0.74 -40.94 3.81
CA TRP A 315 -0.34 -39.99 3.49
C TRP A 315 -1.25 -40.49 2.39
N GLN A 316 -0.71 -41.19 1.37
CA GLN A 316 -1.50 -41.84 0.33
C GLN A 316 -2.39 -42.95 0.89
N GLU A 317 -1.86 -43.78 1.80
CA GLU A 317 -2.63 -44.80 2.50
C GLU A 317 -3.73 -44.21 3.40
N ALA A 318 -3.43 -43.11 4.11
CA ALA A 318 -4.40 -42.39 4.92
C ALA A 318 -5.52 -41.79 4.07
N ALA A 319 -5.19 -41.22 2.90
CA ALA A 319 -6.18 -40.67 1.96
C ALA A 319 -7.11 -41.73 1.35
N ALA A 320 -6.70 -42.99 1.37
CA ALA A 320 -7.47 -44.15 0.90
C ALA A 320 -8.30 -44.83 2.01
N ALA A 321 -8.28 -44.32 3.25
CA ALA A 321 -9.08 -44.86 4.33
C ALA A 321 -10.60 -44.74 4.03
N THR A 322 -11.36 -45.75 4.42
CA THR A 322 -12.81 -45.83 4.17
C THR A 322 -13.66 -45.69 5.42
N GLY A 323 -13.07 -45.89 6.61
CA GLY A 323 -13.72 -45.77 7.91
C GLY A 323 -13.06 -44.70 8.79
N ASP A 324 -13.80 -44.22 9.79
CA ASP A 324 -13.35 -43.12 10.64
C ASP A 324 -12.14 -43.49 11.53
N ASP A 325 -12.22 -44.62 12.23
CA ASP A 325 -11.12 -45.11 13.07
C ASP A 325 -9.86 -45.41 12.25
N ASP A 326 -10.02 -46.08 11.10
CA ASP A 326 -8.93 -46.37 10.15
C ASP A 326 -8.29 -45.08 9.62
N LEU A 327 -9.09 -44.05 9.30
CA LEU A 327 -8.60 -42.75 8.88
C LEU A 327 -7.76 -42.09 9.98
N ARG A 328 -8.28 -42.00 11.21
CA ARG A 328 -7.57 -41.36 12.32
C ARG A 328 -6.28 -42.07 12.66
N ASP A 329 -6.27 -43.40 12.67
CA ASP A 329 -5.08 -44.20 12.95
C ASP A 329 -4.00 -44.00 11.88
N ARG A 330 -4.37 -44.04 10.60
CA ARG A 330 -3.41 -43.81 9.50
C ARG A 330 -2.88 -42.38 9.48
N VAL A 331 -3.74 -41.40 9.73
CA VAL A 331 -3.32 -39.99 9.86
C VAL A 331 -2.34 -39.84 11.03
N GLN A 332 -2.59 -40.48 12.17
CA GLN A 332 -1.67 -40.45 13.32
C GLN A 332 -0.31 -41.04 12.95
N ARG A 333 -0.29 -42.19 12.26
CA ARG A 333 0.95 -42.82 11.78
C ARG A 333 1.71 -41.92 10.80
N ALA A 334 1.02 -41.34 9.83
CA ALA A 334 1.62 -40.43 8.86
C ALA A 334 2.23 -39.18 9.52
N ARG A 335 1.56 -38.64 10.55
CA ARG A 335 2.04 -37.45 11.29
C ARG A 335 3.29 -37.72 12.11
N GLN A 336 3.55 -38.96 12.54
CA GLN A 336 4.77 -39.31 13.28
C GLN A 336 6.04 -39.24 12.41
N LEU A 337 5.92 -39.34 11.08
CA LEU A 337 7.05 -39.17 10.15
C LEU A 337 7.21 -37.72 9.66
N GLY A 338 6.39 -36.78 10.14
CA GLY A 338 6.65 -35.38 9.87
C GLY A 338 7.91 -34.94 10.60
N SER A 339 8.87 -34.37 9.88
CA SER A 339 10.14 -33.88 10.45
C SER A 339 10.21 -32.35 10.45
N PRO A 340 9.57 -31.67 11.43
CA PRO A 340 9.76 -30.23 11.66
C PRO A 340 11.24 -29.84 11.74
N GLU A 341 12.09 -30.71 12.30
CA GLU A 341 13.51 -30.48 12.47
C GLU A 341 14.25 -30.28 11.14
N HIS A 342 13.95 -31.07 10.11
CA HIS A 342 14.60 -30.97 8.81
C HIS A 342 14.04 -29.82 7.97
N ILE A 343 12.76 -29.48 8.14
CA ILE A 343 12.20 -28.22 7.61
C ILE A 343 12.95 -27.02 8.21
N LEU A 344 13.11 -26.99 9.54
CA LEU A 344 13.86 -25.91 10.21
C LEU A 344 15.35 -25.91 9.84
N ALA A 345 15.96 -27.08 9.59
CA ALA A 345 17.34 -27.16 9.11
C ALA A 345 17.49 -26.57 7.69
N ALA A 346 16.58 -26.90 6.77
CA ALA A 346 16.55 -26.31 5.43
C ALA A 346 16.36 -24.78 5.48
N ARG A 347 15.45 -24.29 6.34
CA ARG A 347 15.26 -22.86 6.60
C ARG A 347 16.54 -22.18 7.05
N ARG A 348 17.22 -22.70 8.08
CA ARG A 348 18.49 -22.14 8.58
C ARG A 348 19.54 -22.08 7.47
N ALA A 349 19.65 -23.14 6.67
CA ALA A 349 20.64 -23.19 5.60
C ALA A 349 20.34 -22.19 4.46
N LEU A 350 19.05 -21.90 4.21
CA LEU A 350 18.58 -20.85 3.30
C LEU A 350 18.52 -19.46 3.94
N ARG A 351 18.95 -19.32 5.21
CA ARG A 351 18.88 -18.09 6.00
C ARG A 351 17.46 -17.52 6.12
N LEU A 352 16.46 -18.39 6.16
CA LEU A 352 15.08 -18.05 6.46
C LEU A 352 14.82 -18.12 7.97
N SER A 353 13.78 -17.42 8.41
CA SER A 353 13.32 -17.42 9.79
C SER A 353 12.97 -18.83 10.25
N THR A 354 13.26 -19.11 11.53
CA THR A 354 12.96 -20.41 12.17
C THR A 354 12.08 -20.31 13.39
N THR A 355 11.71 -19.09 13.77
CA THR A 355 10.86 -18.81 14.91
C THR A 355 9.55 -18.22 14.42
N GLN A 356 8.43 -18.70 14.97
CA GLN A 356 7.10 -18.18 14.65
C GLN A 356 7.04 -16.66 14.95
N GLY A 357 6.55 -15.88 13.99
CA GLY A 357 6.40 -14.42 14.09
C GLY A 357 7.63 -13.62 13.67
N GLU A 358 8.78 -14.29 13.46
CA GLU A 358 10.00 -13.62 13.01
C GLU A 358 9.87 -13.22 11.52
N PRO A 359 10.02 -11.93 11.17
CA PRO A 359 9.88 -11.45 9.79
C PRO A 359 10.86 -12.13 8.83
N LEU A 360 10.52 -12.17 7.54
CA LEU A 360 11.48 -12.60 6.53
C LEU A 360 12.75 -11.72 6.52
N PRO A 361 13.91 -12.27 6.17
CA PRO A 361 15.15 -11.50 6.07
C PRO A 361 14.99 -10.33 5.09
N GLY A 362 15.24 -9.10 5.54
CA GLY A 362 15.16 -7.91 4.69
C GLY A 362 13.75 -7.32 4.50
N SER A 363 12.76 -7.81 5.26
CA SER A 363 11.43 -7.19 5.36
C SER A 363 11.33 -6.08 6.40
#